data_AF-A0AAD5R5B1-F1
#
_entry.id   AF-A0AAD5R5B1-F1
#
_cell.length_a   1.000
_cell.length_b   1.000
_cell.length_c   1.000
_cell.angle_alpha   90.00
_cell.angle_beta   90.00
_cell.angle_gamma   90.00
#
_symmetry.space_group_name_H-M   'P 1'
#
loop_
_entity.id
_entity.type
_entity.pdbx_description
1 polymer ?
#
loop_
_entity_poly.entity_id
_entity_poly.type
_entity_poly.pdbx_seq_one_letter_code
_entity_poly.pdbx_strand_id
1 'polypeptide(L)'
;MIDTWWNTSTHSRPLVNLTPTGNDAPMIPFLQMANANTTRIGCAYTVCNSSFSSPFVSFVCQYGEPHVRINTPIYTAGQNCSACSIDSCVAHSLCNRTLHEIFI
;
A
#
# COMPACT_ATOMS: atom_id res chain seq x y z
N MET A 1 0.96 0.98 14.56
CA MET A 1 0.69 2.01 13.53
C MET A 1 0.42 1.38 12.18
N ILE A 2 1.34 0.56 11.64
CA ILE A 2 1.11 -0.16 10.36
C ILE A 2 -0.12 -1.08 10.45
N ASP A 3 -0.25 -1.86 11.54
CA ASP A 3 -1.44 -2.72 11.73
C ASP A 3 -2.74 -1.92 11.79
N THR A 4 -2.69 -0.71 12.37
CA THR A 4 -3.83 0.20 12.42
C THR A 4 -4.27 0.62 11.02
N TRP A 5 -3.31 0.93 10.14
CA TRP A 5 -3.58 1.24 8.74
C TRP A 5 -4.08 0.02 7.97
N TRP A 6 -3.56 -1.17 8.24
CA TRP A 6 -3.95 -2.39 7.52
C TRP A 6 -5.37 -2.80 7.88
N ASN A 7 -5.71 -2.62 9.15
CA ASN A 7 -7.02 -2.93 9.70
C ASN A 7 -8.10 -1.92 9.28
N THR A 8 -7.81 -0.86 8.52
CA THR A 8 -8.88 -0.05 7.90
C THR A 8 -9.69 -0.83 6.86
N SER A 9 -9.18 -1.99 6.42
CA SER A 9 -9.92 -2.96 5.59
C SER A 9 -11.15 -3.57 6.29
N THR A 10 -11.18 -3.58 7.62
CA THR A 10 -12.23 -4.22 8.45
C THR A 10 -13.63 -3.62 8.26
N HIS A 11 -13.74 -2.47 7.61
CA HIS A 11 -15.01 -1.78 7.36
C HIS A 11 -15.70 -2.26 6.08
N SER A 12 -15.16 -3.24 5.37
CA SER A 12 -15.47 -3.39 3.95
C SER A 12 -15.78 -4.81 3.48
N ARG A 13 -16.65 -4.81 2.47
CA ARG A 13 -17.00 -5.88 1.52
C ARG A 13 -15.82 -6.82 1.16
N PRO A 14 -16.09 -8.00 0.56
CA PRO A 14 -15.04 -8.92 0.15
C PRO A 14 -13.91 -8.19 -0.57
N LEU A 15 -12.66 -8.43 -0.13
CA LEU A 15 -11.45 -7.78 -0.66
C LEU A 15 -11.06 -8.30 -2.06
N VAL A 16 -12.02 -8.81 -2.81
CA VAL A 16 -11.90 -9.37 -4.16
C VAL A 16 -12.39 -8.32 -5.15
N ASN A 17 -11.69 -8.14 -6.28
CA ASN A 17 -12.00 -7.12 -7.31
C ASN A 17 -12.11 -5.71 -6.69
N LEU A 18 -11.09 -5.32 -5.94
CA LEU A 18 -11.12 -4.10 -5.16
C LEU A 18 -10.87 -2.87 -6.04
N THR A 19 -11.96 -2.25 -6.47
CA THR A 19 -11.98 -0.93 -7.12
C THR A 19 -12.48 0.12 -6.12
N PRO A 20 -11.65 1.11 -5.73
CA PRO A 20 -12.04 2.16 -4.80
C PRO A 20 -13.11 3.08 -5.35
N THR A 21 -13.97 3.56 -4.46
CA THR A 21 -15.01 4.56 -4.70
C THR A 21 -14.85 5.73 -3.73
N GLY A 22 -15.64 6.79 -3.88
CA GLY A 22 -15.61 7.93 -2.94
C GLY A 22 -15.92 7.55 -1.49
N ASN A 23 -16.69 6.47 -1.28
CA ASN A 23 -17.04 5.98 0.05
C ASN A 23 -15.89 5.21 0.74
N ASP A 24 -14.85 4.85 0.00
CA ASP A 24 -13.72 4.06 0.52
C ASP A 24 -12.60 4.95 1.10
N ALA A 25 -12.87 6.25 1.32
CA ALA A 25 -11.90 7.17 1.93
C ALA A 25 -11.32 6.66 3.27
N PRO A 26 -12.11 6.05 4.19
CA PRO A 26 -11.57 5.47 5.42
C PRO A 26 -10.60 4.30 5.17
N MET A 27 -10.70 3.62 4.02
CA MET A 27 -9.83 2.49 3.66
C MET A 27 -8.52 2.93 2.99
N ILE A 28 -8.34 4.20 2.66
CA ILE A 28 -7.16 4.69 1.92
C ILE A 28 -5.83 4.13 2.47
N PRO A 29 -5.59 4.05 3.79
CA PRO A 29 -4.35 3.49 4.31
C PRO A 29 -4.12 2.04 3.85
N PHE A 30 -5.12 1.17 3.99
CA PHE A 30 -5.08 -0.19 3.45
C PHE A 30 -4.93 -0.21 1.92
N LEU A 31 -5.70 0.61 1.19
CA LEU A 31 -5.68 0.63 -0.26
C LEU A 31 -4.30 1.00 -0.82
N GLN A 32 -3.59 1.93 -0.18
CA GLN A 32 -2.24 2.32 -0.60
C GLN A 32 -1.23 1.19 -0.35
N MET A 33 -1.34 0.49 0.78
CA MET A 33 -0.47 -0.65 1.09
C MET A 33 -0.70 -1.85 0.17
N ALA A 34 -1.95 -2.12 -0.20
CA ALA A 34 -2.34 -3.27 -1.01
C ALA A 34 -2.26 -3.01 -2.53
N ASN A 35 -1.92 -1.79 -2.97
CA ASN A 35 -1.85 -1.44 -4.38
C ASN A 35 -0.67 -2.16 -5.07
N ALA A 36 -0.99 -3.09 -5.97
CA ALA A 36 -0.01 -3.95 -6.64
C ALA A 36 0.95 -3.20 -7.59
N ASN A 37 0.62 -1.95 -7.95
CA ASN A 37 1.49 -1.12 -8.77
C ASN A 37 2.49 -0.30 -7.96
N THR A 38 2.30 -0.19 -6.64
CA THR A 38 3.26 0.48 -5.76
C THR A 38 4.48 -0.40 -5.55
N THR A 39 5.64 0.01 -6.06
CA THR A 39 6.91 -0.75 -5.93
C THR A 39 7.88 -0.17 -4.92
N ARG A 40 7.63 1.05 -4.45
CA ARG A 40 8.53 1.80 -3.55
C ARG A 40 7.76 2.38 -2.38
N ILE A 41 8.37 2.30 -1.20
CA ILE A 41 7.88 2.90 0.03
C ILE A 41 9.06 3.51 0.79
N GLY A 42 8.86 4.68 1.37
CA GLY A 42 9.81 5.31 2.29
C GLY A 42 9.07 5.74 3.55
N CYS A 43 9.58 5.36 4.72
CA CYS A 43 8.98 5.74 5.99
C CYS A 43 9.98 6.53 6.85
N ALA A 44 9.46 7.47 7.64
CA ALA A 44 10.22 8.25 8.59
C ALA A 44 9.42 8.43 9.88
N TYR A 45 10.12 8.67 10.98
CA TYR A 45 9.49 9.03 12.23
C TYR A 45 10.24 10.16 12.93
N THR A 46 9.50 10.92 13.73
CA THR A 46 10.07 11.94 14.61
C THR A 46 9.35 11.93 15.95
N VAL A 47 10.11 12.13 17.02
CA VAL A 47 9.57 12.29 18.37
C VAL A 47 9.27 13.77 18.55
N CYS A 48 7.97 14.10 18.58
CA CYS A 48 7.50 15.46 18.79
C CYS A 48 7.36 15.69 20.31
N ASN A 49 8.19 16.58 20.84
CA ASN A 49 8.09 17.03 22.22
C ASN A 49 7.84 18.54 22.24
N SER A 50 6.83 18.99 22.97
CA SER A 50 6.54 20.42 23.17
C SER A 50 6.24 20.68 24.63
N SER A 51 6.60 21.87 25.12
CA SER A 51 6.31 22.29 26.49
C SER A 51 4.80 22.40 26.79
N PHE A 52 3.95 22.36 25.77
CA PHE A 52 2.50 22.60 25.86
C PHE A 52 1.65 21.37 25.52
N SER A 53 2.27 20.22 25.22
CA SER A 53 1.54 19.00 24.83
C SER A 53 2.28 17.75 25.25
N SER A 54 1.54 16.67 25.52
CA SER A 54 2.13 15.34 25.73
C SER A 54 3.01 14.95 24.54
N PRO A 55 4.19 14.36 24.79
CA PRO A 55 5.07 13.91 23.72
C PRO A 55 4.36 12.83 22.89
N PHE A 56 4.55 12.87 21.57
CA PHE A 56 4.00 11.88 20.65
C PHE A 56 5.01 11.56 19.54
N VAL A 57 4.83 10.41 18.89
CA VAL A 57 5.64 10.01 17.74
C VAL A 57 4.83 10.29 16.48
N SER A 58 5.36 11.13 15.59
CA SER A 58 4.85 11.23 14.23
C SER A 58 5.56 10.20 13.36
N PHE A 59 4.81 9.33 12.71
CA PHE A 59 5.30 8.26 11.84
C PHE A 59 4.57 8.36 10.50
N VAL A 60 5.33 8.50 9.42
CA VAL A 60 4.80 8.75 8.08
C VAL A 60 5.45 7.79 7.10
N CYS A 61 4.64 7.17 6.25
CA CYS A 61 5.11 6.43 5.08
C CYS A 61 4.59 7.12 3.81
N GLN A 62 5.48 7.30 2.83
CA GLN A 62 5.14 7.72 1.49
C GLN A 62 5.30 6.53 0.53
N TYR A 63 4.35 6.42 -0.38
CA TYR A 63 4.31 5.37 -1.40
C TYR A 63 4.62 6.01 -2.75
N GLY A 64 5.41 5.33 -3.59
CA GLY A 64 5.65 5.78 -4.96
C GLY A 64 4.37 5.76 -5.80
N GLU A 65 4.40 6.47 -6.94
CA GLU A 65 3.33 6.39 -7.94
C GLU A 65 3.26 4.97 -8.55
N PRO A 66 2.08 4.54 -9.04
CA PRO A 66 0.82 5.28 -9.08
C PRO A 66 0.08 5.25 -7.74
N HIS A 67 -0.45 6.41 -7.32
CA HIS A 67 -1.33 6.49 -6.15
C HIS A 67 -2.72 5.88 -6.41
N VAL A 68 -3.40 5.46 -5.34
CA VAL A 68 -4.79 4.99 -5.37
C VAL A 68 -5.71 6.04 -5.99
N ARG A 69 -6.54 5.62 -6.94
CA ARG A 69 -7.54 6.45 -7.62
C ARG A 69 -8.91 5.79 -7.57
N ILE A 70 -9.95 6.61 -7.46
CA ILE A 70 -11.33 6.12 -7.59
C ILE A 70 -11.53 5.48 -8.98
N ASN A 71 -12.39 4.48 -9.04
CA ASN A 71 -12.75 3.74 -10.25
C ASN A 71 -11.56 3.04 -10.94
N THR A 72 -10.39 2.95 -10.30
CA THR A 72 -9.22 2.22 -10.78
C THR A 72 -8.91 1.06 -9.85
N PRO A 73 -8.90 -0.20 -10.33
CA PRO A 73 -8.63 -1.35 -9.46
C PRO A 73 -7.21 -1.26 -8.87
N ILE A 74 -7.05 -1.62 -7.59
CA ILE A 74 -5.74 -1.57 -6.92
C ILE A 74 -4.84 -2.78 -7.23
N TYR A 75 -5.40 -3.84 -7.81
CA TYR A 75 -4.68 -5.00 -8.31
C TYR A 75 -5.49 -5.69 -9.41
N THR A 76 -4.84 -6.51 -10.23
CA THR A 76 -5.52 -7.37 -11.21
C THR A 76 -5.86 -8.70 -10.57
N ALA A 77 -7.13 -9.08 -10.57
CA ALA A 77 -7.56 -10.39 -10.06
C ALA A 77 -7.08 -11.52 -10.98
N GLY A 78 -6.59 -12.61 -10.40
CA GLY A 78 -6.09 -13.75 -11.15
C GLY A 78 -5.34 -14.73 -10.27
N GLN A 79 -4.79 -15.78 -10.89
CA GLN A 79 -3.88 -16.70 -10.23
C GLN A 79 -2.62 -15.95 -9.76
N ASN A 80 -2.14 -16.27 -8.57
CA ASN A 80 -0.91 -15.69 -8.03
C ASN A 80 0.22 -15.77 -9.07
N CYS A 81 0.92 -14.65 -9.23
CA CYS A 81 2.05 -14.50 -10.14
C CYS A 81 1.79 -14.69 -11.65
N SER A 82 0.53 -14.88 -12.10
CA SER A 82 0.25 -15.07 -13.53
C SER A 82 0.61 -13.87 -14.41
N ALA A 83 0.64 -12.67 -13.81
CA ALA A 83 1.01 -11.42 -14.48
C ALA A 83 2.46 -10.98 -14.19
N CYS A 84 3.25 -11.79 -13.48
CA CYS A 84 4.66 -11.49 -13.25
C CYS A 84 5.51 -11.81 -14.50
N SER A 85 6.72 -11.24 -14.57
CA SER A 85 7.73 -11.69 -15.52
C SER A 85 8.23 -13.10 -15.15
N ILE A 86 8.82 -13.81 -16.13
CA ILE A 86 9.36 -15.17 -15.92
C ILE A 86 10.35 -15.15 -14.74
N ASP A 87 10.24 -16.15 -13.85
CA ASP A 87 11.05 -16.34 -12.63
C ASP A 87 11.00 -15.20 -11.60
N SER A 88 10.01 -14.31 -11.69
CA SER A 88 9.87 -13.20 -10.76
C SER A 88 8.78 -13.43 -9.70
N CYS A 89 8.44 -14.67 -9.35
CA CYS A 89 7.45 -14.97 -8.32
C CYS A 89 8.11 -15.33 -6.98
N VAL A 90 7.89 -14.50 -5.96
CA VAL A 90 8.43 -14.68 -4.61
C VAL A 90 7.33 -15.19 -3.69
N ALA A 91 7.69 -16.18 -2.86
CA ALA A 91 6.78 -16.80 -1.89
C ALA A 91 5.42 -17.22 -2.49
N HIS A 92 5.42 -17.62 -3.77
CA HIS A 92 4.23 -18.03 -4.54
C HIS A 92 3.07 -17.02 -4.53
N SER A 93 3.34 -15.73 -4.30
CA SER A 93 2.28 -14.72 -4.09
C SER A 93 2.63 -13.30 -4.55
N LEU A 94 3.91 -12.91 -4.60
CA LEU A 94 4.32 -11.55 -4.94
C LEU A 94 5.26 -11.51 -6.15
N CYS A 95 5.12 -10.49 -7.01
CA CYS A 95 6.08 -10.28 -8.09
C CYS A 95 7.34 -9.58 -7.58
N ASN A 96 8.51 -10.14 -7.86
CA ASN A 96 9.77 -9.44 -7.78
C ASN A 96 9.91 -8.45 -8.95
N ARG A 97 10.01 -7.15 -8.64
CA ARG A 97 10.16 -6.08 -9.64
C ARG A 97 11.53 -5.41 -9.62
N THR A 98 12.52 -5.97 -8.92
CA THR A 98 13.88 -5.38 -8.81
C THR A 98 14.66 -5.34 -10.13
N LEU A 99 14.21 -6.02 -11.19
CA LEU A 99 14.90 -6.05 -12.49
C LEU A 99 14.72 -4.76 -13.34
N HIS A 100 13.92 -3.79 -12.89
CA HIS A 100 13.66 -2.54 -13.61
C HIS A 100 14.27 -1.28 -12.94
N GLU A 101 15.12 -1.42 -11.91
CA GLU A 101 15.65 -0.30 -11.13
C GLU A 101 17.18 -0.14 -11.22
N ILE A 102 17.71 -0.07 -12.44
CA ILE A 102 18.98 0.64 -12.68
C ILE A 102 18.60 2.00 -13.29
N PHE A 103 19.29 3.07 -12.86
CA PHE A 103 19.07 4.51 -13.08
C PHE A 103 18.04 5.10 -12.08
N ILE A 104 18.41 5.96 -11.12
CA ILE A 104 19.39 7.07 -11.09
C ILE A 104 20.13 7.06 -9.75
#